data_AF-A0A934BPY6-F1
#
_entry.id   AF-A0A934BPY6-F1
#
_cell.length_a   1.000
_cell.length_b   1.000
_cell.length_c   1.000
_cell.angle_alpha   90.00
_cell.angle_beta   90.00
_cell.angle_gamma   90.00
#
_symmetry.space_group_name_H-M   'P 1'
#
loop_
_entity.id
_entity.type
_entity.pdbx_description
1 polymer ?
#
loop_
_entity_poly.entity_id
_entity_poly.type
_entity_poly.pdbx_seq_one_letter_code
_entity_poly.pdbx_strand_id
1 'polypeptide(L)'
;MNARNLWSKILTVVGGLAVTVGAVDALEGSLLILPGAGLLALGTWLAGVERRAVASNTWAFVLVALGVGALWGLSALGGFGGTSGRSAWWGLLLLPYLIGWNLAVWGPGAPRWLTVLGIVNGLLFLGLAAIVLNPTPIKNLPTAIIVAVIGIVVIAGCIWRLMQQRKAKALTPAT
;
A
#
# COMPACT_ATOMS: atom_id res chain seq x y z
N MET A 1 31.09 0.33 8.36
CA MET A 1 29.76 0.40 7.70
C MET A 1 29.43 1.85 7.45
N ASN A 2 29.20 2.27 6.20
CA ASN A 2 28.90 3.67 5.87
C ASN A 2 27.59 4.12 6.53
N ALA A 3 27.61 5.25 7.24
CA ALA A 3 26.44 5.81 7.92
C ALA A 3 25.23 5.91 6.98
N ARG A 4 25.45 6.29 5.71
CA ARG A 4 24.43 6.36 4.66
C ARG A 4 23.66 5.04 4.45
N ASN A 5 24.35 3.89 4.51
CA ASN A 5 23.71 2.58 4.37
C ASN A 5 22.91 2.19 5.62
N LEU A 6 23.35 2.61 6.81
CA LEU A 6 22.61 2.39 8.06
C LEU A 6 21.32 3.21 8.06
N TRP A 7 21.42 4.51 7.74
CA TRP A 7 20.29 5.42 7.63
C TRP A 7 19.27 4.92 6.60
N SER A 8 19.73 4.54 5.40
CA SER A 8 18.86 3.95 4.37
C SER A 8 18.07 2.73 4.89
N LYS A 9 18.71 1.83 5.62
CA LYS A 9 18.03 0.66 6.20
C LYS A 9 16.98 1.08 7.23
N ILE A 10 17.32 2.00 8.13
CA ILE A 10 16.39 2.50 9.15
C ILE A 10 15.17 3.15 8.48
N LEU A 11 15.38 4.07 7.52
CA LEU A 11 14.30 4.71 6.78
C LEU A 11 13.41 3.69 6.06
N THR A 12 14.01 2.67 5.45
CA THR A 12 13.24 1.63 4.74
C THR A 12 12.42 0.77 5.71
N VAL A 13 12.96 0.42 6.89
CA VAL A 13 12.24 -0.36 7.91
C VAL A 13 11.11 0.45 8.53
N VAL A 14 11.41 1.66 8.99
CA VAL A 14 10.40 2.55 9.60
C VAL A 14 9.32 2.90 8.59
N GLY A 15 9.70 3.25 7.36
CA GLY A 15 8.76 3.55 6.29
C GLY A 15 7.87 2.36 5.92
N GLY A 16 8.45 1.16 5.81
CA GLY A 16 7.69 -0.06 5.52
C GLY A 16 6.71 -0.44 6.65
N LEU A 17 7.13 -0.28 7.91
CA LEU A 17 6.24 -0.49 9.06
C LEU A 17 5.10 0.54 9.07
N ALA A 18 5.39 1.82 8.82
CA ALA A 18 4.38 2.86 8.77
C ALA A 18 3.34 2.62 7.66
N VAL A 19 3.78 2.19 6.48
CA VAL A 19 2.89 1.85 5.34
C VAL A 19 2.02 0.62 5.59
N THR A 20 2.51 -0.33 6.39
CA THR A 20 1.76 -1.56 6.73
C THR A 20 0.80 -1.33 7.89
N VAL A 21 1.24 -0.68 8.96
CA VAL A 21 0.40 -0.36 10.13
C VAL A 21 -0.70 0.63 9.76
N GLY A 22 -0.38 1.66 8.97
CA GLY A 22 -1.40 2.61 8.53
C GLY A 22 -2.43 2.02 7.56
N ALA A 23 -2.24 0.81 7.05
CA ALA A 23 -3.23 0.16 6.19
C ALA A 23 -4.39 -0.48 6.97
N VAL A 24 -4.30 -0.54 8.29
CA VAL A 24 -5.36 -1.05 9.17
C VAL A 24 -6.59 -0.15 9.17
N ASP A 25 -6.39 1.17 9.14
CA ASP A 25 -7.45 2.17 9.04
C ASP A 25 -7.07 3.19 7.95
N ALA A 26 -7.87 3.30 6.89
CA ALA A 26 -7.53 4.17 5.77
C ALA A 26 -7.59 5.66 6.11
N LEU A 27 -8.41 6.08 7.08
CA LEU A 27 -8.60 7.50 7.39
C LEU A 27 -7.54 7.95 8.40
N GLU A 28 -7.41 7.26 9.53
CA GLU A 28 -6.40 7.56 10.54
C GLU A 28 -5.00 7.15 10.09
N GLY A 29 -4.90 5.99 9.46
CA GLY A 29 -3.64 5.44 8.96
C GLY A 29 -3.10 6.15 7.72
N SER A 30 -3.89 7.00 7.05
CA SER A 30 -3.38 7.89 6.00
C SER A 30 -2.27 8.83 6.50
N LEU A 31 -2.36 9.25 7.77
CA LEU A 31 -1.36 10.07 8.46
C LEU A 31 -0.06 9.29 8.72
N LEU A 32 -0.12 7.95 8.74
CA LEU A 32 1.05 7.07 8.85
C LEU A 32 1.59 6.69 7.46
N ILE A 33 0.72 6.36 6.51
CA ILE A 33 1.10 5.87 5.17
C ILE A 33 1.80 6.97 4.37
N LEU A 34 1.34 8.22 4.46
CA LEU A 34 1.96 9.34 3.72
C LEU A 34 3.45 9.56 4.12
N PRO A 35 3.80 9.80 5.39
CA PRO A 35 5.20 9.91 5.79
C PRO A 35 5.94 8.58 5.63
N GLY A 36 5.27 7.44 5.83
CA GLY A 36 5.86 6.11 5.61
C GLY A 36 6.32 5.89 4.16
N ALA A 37 5.50 6.26 3.18
CA ALA A 37 5.84 6.21 1.76
C ALA A 37 6.97 7.19 1.43
N GLY A 38 6.98 8.37 2.05
CA GLY A 38 8.09 9.34 1.95
C GLY A 38 9.41 8.76 2.47
N LEU A 39 9.37 8.07 3.62
CA LEU A 39 10.55 7.41 4.19
C LEU A 39 11.05 6.25 3.31
N LEU A 40 10.17 5.48 2.68
CA LEU A 40 10.56 4.45 1.70
C LEU A 40 11.23 5.07 0.46
N ALA A 41 10.67 6.15 -0.08
CA ALA A 41 11.25 6.87 -1.22
C ALA A 41 12.64 7.43 -0.87
N LEU A 42 12.77 8.09 0.28
CA LEU A 42 14.06 8.60 0.76
C LEU A 42 15.05 7.49 1.05
N GLY A 43 14.63 6.43 1.74
CA GLY A 43 15.47 5.28 2.09
C GLY A 43 16.04 4.59 0.85
N THR A 44 15.24 4.42 -0.20
CA THR A 44 15.70 3.83 -1.47
C THR A 44 16.55 4.76 -2.32
N TRP A 45 16.30 6.08 -2.27
CA TRP A 45 17.17 7.08 -2.89
C TRP A 45 18.55 7.14 -2.21
N LEU A 46 18.58 7.12 -0.87
CA LEU A 46 19.81 7.10 -0.06
C LEU A 46 20.62 5.82 -0.25
N ALA A 47 19.95 4.68 -0.48
CA ALA A 47 20.56 3.38 -0.73
C ALA A 47 21.35 3.30 -2.05
N GLY A 48 21.12 4.23 -2.99
CA GLY A 48 21.69 4.15 -4.34
C GLY A 48 21.16 2.94 -5.13
N VAL A 49 19.94 2.48 -4.84
CA VAL A 49 19.32 1.34 -5.53
C VAL A 49 18.97 1.75 -6.96
N GLU A 50 18.80 0.75 -7.82
CA GLU A 50 18.42 0.87 -9.23
C GLU A 50 17.37 1.96 -9.49
N ARG A 51 17.59 2.79 -10.52
CA ARG A 51 16.77 3.99 -10.83
C ARG A 51 15.27 3.69 -10.93
N ARG A 52 14.91 2.47 -11.33
CA ARG A 52 13.53 1.98 -11.42
C ARG A 52 12.85 1.81 -10.07
N ALA A 53 13.57 1.38 -9.03
CA ALA A 53 13.04 1.23 -7.67
C ALA A 53 12.81 2.60 -7.02
N VAL A 54 13.75 3.54 -7.22
CA VAL A 54 13.60 4.93 -6.76
C VAL A 54 12.39 5.57 -7.41
N ALA A 55 12.27 5.48 -8.74
CA ALA A 55 11.12 6.03 -9.46
C ALA A 55 9.79 5.44 -8.97
N SER A 56 9.76 4.12 -8.72
CA SER A 56 8.56 3.46 -8.20
C SER A 56 8.15 3.97 -6.83
N ASN A 57 9.07 4.13 -5.88
CA ASN A 57 8.74 4.62 -4.56
C ASN A 57 8.37 6.10 -4.55
N THR A 58 8.97 6.92 -5.42
CA THR A 58 8.56 8.31 -5.62
C THR A 58 7.14 8.38 -6.19
N TRP A 59 6.82 7.54 -7.19
CA TRP A 59 5.46 7.45 -7.72
C TRP A 59 4.47 6.97 -6.65
N ALA A 60 4.85 5.98 -5.84
CA ALA A 60 4.03 5.52 -4.73
C ALA A 60 3.71 6.66 -3.77
N PHE A 61 4.71 7.46 -3.38
CA PHE A 61 4.53 8.64 -2.53
C PHE A 61 3.61 9.69 -3.15
N VAL A 62 3.81 10.04 -4.42
CA VAL A 62 2.96 11.03 -5.11
C VAL A 62 1.51 10.55 -5.19
N LEU A 63 1.29 9.29 -5.57
CA LEU A 63 -0.04 8.70 -5.68
C LEU A 63 -0.75 8.61 -4.32
N VAL A 64 -0.01 8.23 -3.26
CA VAL A 64 -0.52 8.27 -1.88
C VAL A 64 -0.87 9.71 -1.49
N ALA A 65 0.00 10.69 -1.72
CA ALA A 65 -0.26 12.09 -1.38
C ALA A 65 -1.52 12.64 -2.07
N LEU A 66 -1.68 12.37 -3.36
CA LEU A 66 -2.89 12.74 -4.11
C LEU A 66 -4.13 12.04 -3.54
N GLY A 67 -4.01 10.75 -3.24
CA GLY A 67 -5.09 9.95 -2.68
C GLY A 67 -5.52 10.40 -1.28
N VAL A 68 -4.56 10.70 -0.40
CA VAL A 68 -4.82 11.26 0.95
C VAL A 68 -5.45 12.63 0.85
N GLY A 69 -4.93 13.51 -0.02
CA GLY A 69 -5.53 14.82 -0.28
C GLY A 69 -6.97 14.73 -0.76
N ALA A 70 -7.26 13.79 -1.67
CA ALA A 70 -8.63 13.52 -2.11
C ALA A 70 -9.51 12.96 -0.99
N LEU A 71 -9.00 12.02 -0.17
CA LEU A 71 -9.74 11.41 0.92
C LEU A 71 -10.14 12.44 1.99
N TRP A 72 -9.20 13.31 2.39
CA TRP A 72 -9.47 14.40 3.32
C TRP A 72 -10.35 15.48 2.71
N GLY A 73 -10.11 15.87 1.45
CA GLY A 73 -10.92 16.86 0.74
C GLY A 73 -12.37 16.41 0.59
N LEU A 74 -12.60 15.16 0.20
CA LEU A 74 -13.95 14.60 0.11
C LEU A 74 -14.61 14.51 1.50
N SER A 75 -13.85 14.16 2.55
CA SER A 75 -14.36 14.10 3.92
C SER A 75 -14.78 15.48 4.44
N ALA A 76 -13.96 16.52 4.24
CA ALA A 76 -14.26 17.89 4.63
C ALA A 76 -15.49 18.46 3.91
N LEU A 77 -15.71 18.01 2.67
CA LEU A 77 -16.87 18.39 1.88
C LEU A 77 -18.15 17.58 2.24
N GLY A 78 -18.10 16.64 3.19
CA GLY A 78 -19.25 15.83 3.61
C GLY A 78 -19.41 14.49 2.90
N GLY A 79 -18.34 13.98 2.26
CA GLY A 79 -18.27 12.65 1.66
C GLY A 79 -18.87 12.54 0.24
N PHE A 80 -18.97 11.31 -0.25
CA PHE A 80 -19.53 10.96 -1.56
C PHE A 80 -20.65 9.92 -1.42
N GLY A 81 -21.71 10.06 -2.21
CA GLY A 81 -22.87 9.16 -2.21
C GLY A 81 -24.02 9.58 -1.28
N GLY A 82 -25.23 9.05 -1.58
CA GLY A 82 -26.41 9.07 -0.72
C GLY A 82 -26.86 10.44 -0.20
N THR A 83 -26.30 10.84 0.95
CA THR A 83 -26.68 12.04 1.71
C THR A 83 -25.96 13.31 1.28
N SER A 84 -24.84 13.22 0.57
CA SER A 84 -24.05 14.39 0.13
C SER A 84 -24.42 14.92 -1.26
N GLY A 85 -25.33 14.23 -1.98
CA GLY A 85 -25.74 14.59 -3.35
C GLY A 85 -24.68 14.40 -4.43
N ARG A 86 -23.46 13.95 -4.07
CA ARG A 86 -22.35 13.73 -5.02
C ARG A 86 -22.35 12.31 -5.55
N SER A 87 -22.07 12.16 -6.85
CA SER A 87 -22.08 10.84 -7.50
C SER A 87 -20.96 9.93 -6.95
N ALA A 88 -21.16 8.62 -7.04
CA ALA A 88 -20.18 7.62 -6.63
C ALA A 88 -18.84 7.72 -7.40
N TRP A 89 -18.82 8.41 -8.55
CA TRP A 89 -17.62 8.64 -9.35
C TRP A 89 -16.55 9.45 -8.63
N TRP A 90 -16.93 10.25 -7.62
CA TRP A 90 -15.96 10.95 -6.77
C TRP A 90 -15.09 9.97 -5.96
N GLY A 91 -15.58 8.75 -5.70
CA GLY A 91 -14.78 7.69 -5.09
C GLY A 91 -13.60 7.25 -5.97
N LEU A 92 -13.61 7.53 -7.27
CA LEU A 92 -12.51 7.21 -8.19
C LEU A 92 -11.24 8.00 -7.86
N LEU A 93 -11.36 9.14 -7.17
CA LEU A 93 -10.22 9.91 -6.65
C LEU A 93 -9.46 9.17 -5.52
N LEU A 94 -10.01 8.07 -5.00
CA LEU A 94 -9.31 7.19 -4.06
C LEU A 94 -8.46 6.12 -4.76
N LEU A 95 -8.59 5.94 -6.08
CA LEU A 95 -7.73 5.00 -6.83
C LEU A 95 -6.23 5.32 -6.71
N PRO A 96 -5.78 6.58 -6.83
CA PRO A 96 -4.38 6.93 -6.60
C PRO A 96 -3.86 6.42 -5.25
N TYR A 97 -4.67 6.54 -4.19
CA TYR A 97 -4.31 6.02 -2.86
C TYR A 97 -4.04 4.52 -2.88
N LEU A 98 -4.99 3.74 -3.43
CA LEU A 98 -4.90 2.28 -3.52
C LEU A 98 -3.71 1.83 -4.37
N ILE A 99 -3.50 2.46 -5.53
CA ILE A 99 -2.39 2.13 -6.43
C ILE A 99 -1.06 2.49 -5.77
N GLY A 100 -0.95 3.67 -5.17
CA GLY A 100 0.25 4.13 -4.49
C GLY A 100 0.64 3.23 -3.33
N TRP A 101 -0.33 2.81 -2.51
CA TRP A 101 -0.09 1.89 -1.41
C TRP A 101 0.39 0.51 -1.90
N ASN A 102 -0.26 -0.06 -2.91
CA ASN A 102 0.18 -1.33 -3.51
C ASN A 102 1.62 -1.24 -4.06
N LEU A 103 1.94 -0.14 -4.74
CA LEU A 103 3.27 0.10 -5.27
C LEU A 103 4.32 0.21 -4.15
N ALA A 104 3.97 0.77 -2.99
CA ALA A 104 4.87 0.84 -1.84
C ALA A 104 5.12 -0.54 -1.19
N VAL A 105 4.10 -1.41 -1.13
CA VAL A 105 4.17 -2.71 -0.43
C VAL A 105 4.91 -3.78 -1.24
N TRP A 106 4.62 -3.89 -2.55
CA TRP A 106 5.15 -4.97 -3.39
C TRP A 106 5.81 -4.48 -4.70
N GLY A 107 6.09 -3.18 -4.80
CA GLY A 107 6.78 -2.60 -5.95
C GLY A 107 8.25 -3.02 -6.12
N PRO A 108 8.87 -2.62 -7.24
CA PRO A 108 10.29 -2.81 -7.49
C PRO A 108 11.15 -2.16 -6.39
N GLY A 109 12.04 -2.94 -5.80
CA GLY A 109 12.89 -2.53 -4.66
C GLY A 109 12.33 -2.88 -3.28
N ALA A 110 11.07 -3.35 -3.18
CA ALA A 110 10.49 -3.74 -1.89
C ALA A 110 11.24 -4.94 -1.26
N PRO A 111 11.62 -4.86 0.02
CA PRO A 111 12.29 -5.95 0.72
C PRO A 111 11.32 -7.10 1.02
N ARG A 112 11.85 -8.33 1.09
CA ARG A 112 11.04 -9.56 1.27
C ARG A 112 10.12 -9.52 2.48
N TRP A 113 10.61 -9.01 3.61
CA TRP A 113 9.83 -8.93 4.84
C TRP A 113 8.61 -8.02 4.67
N LEU A 114 8.75 -6.90 3.94
CA LEU A 114 7.65 -5.99 3.66
C LEU A 114 6.58 -6.65 2.77
N THR A 115 7.02 -7.42 1.78
CA THR A 115 6.10 -8.19 0.93
C THR A 115 5.35 -9.27 1.71
N VAL A 116 5.99 -9.90 2.71
CA VAL A 116 5.31 -10.85 3.61
C VAL A 116 4.28 -10.14 4.49
N LEU A 117 4.62 -8.97 5.05
CA LEU A 117 3.64 -8.15 5.78
C LEU A 117 2.47 -7.73 4.88
N GLY A 118 2.71 -7.48 3.59
CA GLY A 118 1.66 -7.25 2.61
C GLY A 118 0.66 -8.41 2.52
N ILE A 119 1.13 -9.66 2.53
CA ILE A 119 0.26 -10.85 2.55
C ILE A 119 -0.58 -10.89 3.82
N VAL A 120 0.04 -10.60 4.99
CA VAL A 120 -0.69 -10.53 6.27
C VAL A 120 -1.79 -9.48 6.17
N ASN A 121 -1.51 -8.31 5.61
CA ASN A 121 -2.51 -7.25 5.45
C ASN A 121 -3.63 -7.64 4.48
N GLY A 122 -3.30 -8.35 3.39
CA GLY A 122 -4.31 -8.90 2.48
C GLY A 122 -5.22 -9.93 3.15
N LEU A 123 -4.69 -10.76 4.04
CA LEU A 123 -5.49 -11.67 4.86
C LEU A 123 -6.38 -10.92 5.86
N LEU A 124 -5.90 -9.83 6.46
CA LEU A 124 -6.71 -8.96 7.31
C LEU A 124 -7.91 -8.39 6.54
N PHE A 125 -7.71 -7.94 5.30
CA PHE A 125 -8.82 -7.48 4.45
C PHE A 125 -9.84 -8.59 4.16
N LEU A 126 -9.40 -9.81 3.88
CA LEU A 126 -10.32 -10.95 3.70
C LEU A 126 -11.10 -11.28 4.98
N GLY A 127 -10.44 -11.20 6.14
CA GLY A 127 -11.09 -11.34 7.44
C GLY A 127 -12.15 -10.26 7.68
N LEU A 128 -11.83 -9.00 7.38
CA LEU A 128 -12.79 -7.89 7.47
C LEU A 128 -13.99 -8.10 6.54
N ALA A 129 -13.77 -8.55 5.30
CA ALA A 129 -14.86 -8.88 4.39
C ALA A 129 -15.77 -9.99 4.95
N ALA A 130 -15.19 -11.03 5.57
CA ALA A 130 -15.95 -12.11 6.20
C ALA A 130 -16.76 -11.63 7.43
N ILE A 131 -16.17 -10.76 8.25
CA ILE A 131 -16.86 -10.15 9.41
C ILE A 131 -18.01 -9.25 8.94
N VAL A 132 -17.78 -8.41 7.91
CA VAL A 132 -18.83 -7.54 7.36
C VAL A 132 -20.01 -8.35 6.85
N LEU A 133 -19.77 -9.54 6.28
CA LEU A 133 -20.83 -10.42 5.80
C LEU A 133 -21.57 -11.19 6.89
N ASN A 134 -21.11 -11.17 8.15
CA ASN A 134 -21.70 -11.98 9.22
C ASN A 134 -22.13 -11.14 10.43
N PRO A 135 -23.43 -11.04 10.78
CA PRO A 135 -24.63 -11.61 10.15
C PRO A 135 -25.39 -10.61 9.25
N THR A 136 -24.71 -9.59 8.73
CA THR A 136 -25.40 -8.40 8.18
C THR A 136 -26.04 -8.66 6.80
N PRO A 137 -27.18 -7.99 6.48
CA PRO A 137 -27.94 -8.24 5.25
C PRO A 137 -27.18 -7.87 3.96
N ILE A 138 -27.72 -8.33 2.81
CA ILE A 138 -27.25 -8.17 1.42
C ILE A 138 -26.79 -6.73 1.08
N LYS A 139 -27.27 -5.71 1.82
CA LYS A 139 -26.88 -4.30 1.67
C LYS A 139 -25.37 -4.04 1.82
N ASN A 140 -24.64 -4.86 2.58
CA ASN A 140 -23.19 -4.73 2.79
C ASN A 140 -22.36 -5.60 1.83
N LEU A 141 -23.01 -6.31 0.91
CA LEU A 141 -22.35 -7.15 -0.08
C LEU A 141 -21.39 -6.36 -0.99
N PRO A 142 -21.74 -5.15 -1.51
CA PRO A 142 -20.83 -4.40 -2.39
C PRO A 142 -19.54 -4.00 -1.66
N THR A 143 -19.65 -3.55 -0.41
CA THR A 143 -18.51 -3.17 0.42
C THR A 143 -17.62 -4.37 0.73
N ALA A 144 -18.21 -5.52 1.08
CA ALA A 144 -17.45 -6.74 1.34
C ALA A 144 -16.70 -7.24 0.09
N ILE A 145 -17.33 -7.19 -1.09
CA ILE A 145 -16.69 -7.54 -2.37
C ILE A 145 -15.49 -6.65 -2.63
N ILE A 146 -15.64 -5.32 -2.49
CA ILE A 146 -14.54 -4.38 -2.72
C ILE A 146 -13.36 -4.68 -1.78
N VAL A 147 -13.62 -4.84 -0.48
CA VAL A 147 -12.59 -5.16 0.51
C VAL A 147 -11.92 -6.50 0.20
N ALA A 148 -12.69 -7.53 -0.18
CA ALA A 148 -12.15 -8.83 -0.54
C ALA A 148 -11.27 -8.77 -1.80
N VAL A 149 -11.70 -8.04 -2.83
CA VAL A 149 -10.94 -7.83 -4.08
C VAL A 149 -9.61 -7.14 -3.76
N ILE A 150 -9.61 -6.10 -2.92
CA ILE A 150 -8.38 -5.43 -2.48
C ILE A 150 -7.45 -6.43 -1.79
N GLY A 151 -7.97 -7.24 -0.86
CA GLY A 151 -7.19 -8.27 -0.17
C GLY A 151 -6.54 -9.28 -1.13
N ILE A 152 -7.30 -9.77 -2.11
CA ILE A 152 -6.81 -10.71 -3.13
C ILE A 152 -5.72 -10.08 -3.99
N VAL A 153 -5.93 -8.85 -4.46
CA VAL A 153 -4.97 -8.13 -5.31
C VAL A 153 -3.62 -7.96 -4.57
N VAL A 154 -3.67 -7.60 -3.29
CA VAL A 154 -2.47 -7.44 -2.46
C VAL A 154 -1.73 -8.77 -2.30
N ILE A 155 -2.45 -9.85 -1.97
CA ILE A 155 -1.87 -11.19 -1.81
C ILE A 155 -1.22 -11.64 -3.14
N ALA A 156 -1.95 -11.53 -4.25
CA ALA A 156 -1.47 -11.92 -5.57
C ALA A 156 -0.23 -11.13 -5.99
N GLY A 157 -0.24 -9.80 -5.80
CA GLY A 157 0.90 -8.93 -6.08
C GLY A 157 2.13 -9.29 -5.25
N CYS A 158 1.94 -9.58 -3.96
CA CYS A 158 3.00 -10.02 -3.06
C CYS A 158 3.59 -11.38 -3.45
N ILE A 159 2.75 -12.37 -3.78
CA ILE A 159 3.19 -13.69 -4.23
C ILE A 159 3.96 -13.58 -5.54
N TRP A 160 3.43 -12.83 -6.52
CA TRP A 160 4.10 -12.60 -7.79
C TRP A 160 5.48 -11.96 -7.61
N ARG A 161 5.59 -10.97 -6.71
CA ARG A 161 6.85 -10.32 -6.38
C ARG A 161 7.86 -11.28 -5.77
N LEU A 162 7.44 -12.11 -4.82
CA LEU A 162 8.30 -13.13 -4.20
C LEU A 162 8.78 -14.17 -5.23
N MET A 163 7.91 -14.58 -6.15
CA MET A 163 8.27 -15.48 -7.25
C MET A 163 9.34 -14.88 -8.16
N GLN A 164 9.19 -13.61 -8.56
CA GLN A 164 10.19 -12.94 -9.41
C GLN A 164 11.55 -12.84 -8.72
N GLN A 165 11.58 -12.55 -7.42
CA GLN A 165 12.83 -12.53 -6.65
C GLN A 165 13.48 -13.90 -6.52
N ARG A 166 12.68 -14.97 -6.41
CA ARG A 166 13.19 -16.35 -6.40
C ARG A 166 13.81 -16.72 -7.75
N LYS A 167 13.13 -16.39 -8.87
CA LYS A 167 13.65 -16.62 -10.22
C LYS A 167 14.98 -15.89 -10.46
N ALA A 168 15.05 -14.61 -10.08
CA ALA A 168 16.29 -13.83 -10.22
C ALA A 168 17.47 -14.43 -9.42
N LYS A 169 17.21 -14.96 -8.21
CA LYS A 169 18.22 -15.64 -7.40
C LYS A 169 18.64 -17.00 -8.00
N ALA A 170 17.72 -17.72 -8.63
CA ALA A 170 18.04 -19.00 -9.29
C ALA A 170 18.88 -18.83 -10.57
N LEU A 171 18.74 -17.69 -11.25
CA LEU A 171 19.50 -17.33 -12.46
C LEU A 171 20.90 -16.78 -12.18
N THR A 172 21.25 -16.52 -10.93
CA THR A 172 22.60 -16.11 -10.51
C THR A 172 23.30 -17.32 -9.87
N PRO A 173 24.00 -18.15 -10.66
CA PRO A 173 24.76 -19.27 -10.11
C PRO A 173 25.81 -18.72 -9.14
N ALA A 174 25.96 -19.39 -7.99
CA ALA A 174 26.92 -19.03 -6.97
C ALA A 174 28.34 -19.07 -7.57
N THR A 175 28.96 -17.90 -7.70
CA THR A 175 30.40 -17.73 -7.95
C THR A 175 31.13 -17.64 -6.63
#